data_AF-A0A3D0Z6X7-F1
#
_entry.id   AF-A0A3D0Z6X7-F1
#
_cell.length_a   1.000
_cell.length_b   1.000
_cell.length_c   1.000
_cell.angle_alpha   90.00
_cell.angle_beta   90.00
_cell.angle_gamma   90.00
#
_symmetry.space_group_name_H-M   'P 1'
#
loop_
_entity.id
_entity.type
_entity.pdbx_description
1 polymer ?
#
loop_
_entity_poly.entity_id
_entity_poly.type
_entity_poly.pdbx_seq_one_letter_code
_entity_poly.pdbx_strand_id
1 'polypeptide(L)'
;MTESTSKVVNVTCGELCATRDCSSTDINLLHRNFNGVSANVSFGYEQFVKDPDKIPQRMLDLLQIASYVFCADRMASRGSRESITNSGWARTFNVKIPVRDISFWDTVRVKKALNDVLSFMTGDRRYDFTFVKEQNYNLTDTVFQLSLFNEAESELINAKDADVMLFSGGLDSLAGAIERLNENPTRKLCLVSHKSNNTSISIQNKLAESLDHAYGNRIIKYGFECRNKDMKTKEETQRTRMFLFSAIAFAICDRLHKNELFIYENGVTSINLPIQADTVNARASRTTHPKTIGLLEQFYRLLNPRFAIVTPYRDNTKAEIIEKFRTYRAESFLPSSVSCSSTRSKPQGTPHCGTCSQCIDRKFAMYAVGLDEEDDSYEADFILDENSNELRNRLLNMLMFANRIKNSTPFELWKHSPTDFFDIVSYWQGDNPDEKMEKVSMLLNRFADSVWTASKLMLSKNYSHEKVIKPNSLLRILTSQEYFDLPQSDTITARTRDSVFISYAHEDEAYIAELKPFLRVLERDYNISYWY
;
A
#
# COMPACT_ATOMS: atom_id res chain seq x y z
N MET A 1 20.58 24.48 16.13
CA MET A 1 19.51 23.47 16.26
C MET A 1 18.26 24.21 16.70
N THR A 2 17.43 24.64 15.76
CA THR A 2 16.10 25.16 16.08
C THR A 2 15.22 23.95 16.39
N GLU A 3 14.66 23.90 17.60
CA GLU A 3 13.61 22.93 17.95
C GLU A 3 12.43 23.13 16.99
N SER A 4 12.38 22.27 15.98
CA SER A 4 11.27 22.20 15.05
C SER A 4 10.06 21.69 15.82
N THR A 5 9.11 22.57 16.14
CA THR A 5 7.84 22.21 16.77
C THR A 5 7.17 21.09 16.00
N SER A 6 6.88 19.97 16.67
CA SER A 6 6.22 18.83 16.07
C SER A 6 4.85 19.24 15.54
N LYS A 7 4.55 18.93 14.27
CA LYS A 7 3.24 19.23 13.69
C LYS A 7 2.15 18.35 14.31
N VAL A 8 1.40 18.93 15.23
CA VAL A 8 0.22 18.31 15.84
C VAL A 8 -1.02 18.71 15.05
N VAL A 9 -1.88 17.72 14.77
CA VAL A 9 -3.14 17.87 14.05
C VAL A 9 -4.27 17.35 14.95
N ASN A 10 -5.12 18.24 15.43
CA ASN A 10 -6.32 17.91 16.16
C ASN A 10 -7.45 17.64 15.17
N VAL A 11 -8.12 16.51 15.32
CA VAL A 11 -9.24 16.09 14.49
C VAL A 11 -10.44 15.90 15.38
N THR A 12 -11.51 16.65 15.11
CA THR A 12 -12.81 16.51 15.77
C THR A 12 -13.79 15.95 14.76
N CYS A 13 -14.54 14.90 15.14
CA CYS A 13 -15.41 14.19 14.23
C CYS A 13 -16.87 14.15 14.68
N GLY A 14 -17.78 14.13 13.71
CA GLY A 14 -19.20 13.84 13.91
C GLY A 14 -19.92 14.89 14.75
N GLU A 15 -20.73 14.44 15.71
CA GLU A 15 -21.53 15.31 16.59
C GLU A 15 -20.70 16.20 17.53
N LEU A 16 -19.38 15.97 17.60
CA LEU A 16 -18.46 16.79 18.41
C LEU A 16 -18.05 18.09 17.73
N CYS A 17 -18.30 18.22 16.43
CA CYS A 17 -17.90 19.40 15.69
C CYS A 17 -18.85 20.58 15.96
N ALA A 18 -18.30 21.69 16.45
CA ALA A 18 -19.02 22.96 16.60
C ALA A 18 -18.99 23.83 15.34
N THR A 19 -18.12 23.53 14.37
CA THR A 19 -17.97 24.24 13.10
C THR A 19 -17.52 23.27 11.99
N ARG A 20 -17.70 23.67 10.72
CA ARG A 20 -17.15 23.00 9.54
C ARG A 20 -15.76 23.51 9.14
N ASP A 21 -15.28 24.56 9.79
CA ASP A 21 -14.04 25.23 9.45
C ASP A 21 -12.83 24.36 9.77
N CYS A 22 -11.86 24.34 8.87
CA CYS A 22 -10.65 23.54 9.02
C CYS A 22 -9.41 24.40 8.78
N SER A 23 -8.42 24.29 9.66
CA SER A 23 -7.12 24.94 9.56
C SER A 23 -6.04 23.93 9.14
N SER A 24 -4.76 24.29 9.27
CA SER A 24 -3.63 23.37 9.07
C SER A 24 -3.38 22.44 10.27
N THR A 25 -3.92 22.78 11.43
CA THR A 25 -3.73 22.09 12.73
C THR A 25 -5.02 21.56 13.31
N ASP A 26 -6.18 22.11 12.94
CA ASP A 26 -7.48 21.75 13.50
C ASP A 26 -8.43 21.40 12.37
N ILE A 27 -8.87 20.14 12.35
CA ILE A 27 -9.69 19.56 11.29
C ILE A 27 -11.01 19.12 11.91
N ASN A 28 -12.12 19.62 11.37
CA ASN A 28 -13.47 19.23 11.78
C ASN A 28 -14.12 18.42 10.65
N LEU A 29 -14.56 17.19 10.93
CA LEU A 29 -15.13 16.30 9.91
C LEU A 29 -16.54 15.84 10.31
N LEU A 30 -17.56 16.21 9.53
CA LEU A 30 -18.95 15.78 9.70
C LEU A 30 -19.45 15.07 8.44
N HIS A 31 -19.97 13.86 8.62
CA HIS A 31 -20.55 13.07 7.52
C HIS A 31 -22.04 13.35 7.30
N ARG A 32 -22.72 13.89 8.32
CA ARG A 32 -24.13 14.30 8.30
C ARG A 32 -24.29 15.69 8.91
N ASN A 33 -25.37 16.38 8.55
CA ASN A 33 -25.70 17.67 9.15
C ASN A 33 -26.02 17.46 10.63
N PHE A 34 -25.51 18.33 11.50
CA PHE A 34 -25.75 18.24 12.93
C PHE A 34 -25.67 19.62 13.59
N ASN A 35 -26.65 19.96 14.43
CA ASN A 35 -26.72 21.24 15.17
C ASN A 35 -26.41 22.49 14.31
N GLY A 36 -26.94 22.54 13.09
CA GLY A 36 -26.72 23.67 12.16
C GLY A 36 -25.38 23.65 11.40
N VAL A 37 -24.50 22.68 11.68
CA VAL A 37 -23.26 22.46 10.92
C VAL A 37 -23.54 21.50 9.77
N SER A 38 -23.14 21.89 8.56
CA SER A 38 -23.31 21.06 7.35
C SER A 38 -22.22 20.01 7.20
N ALA A 39 -22.57 18.86 6.64
CA ALA A 39 -21.63 17.78 6.33
C ALA A 39 -20.54 18.24 5.34
N ASN A 40 -19.28 17.95 5.66
CA ASN A 40 -18.11 18.28 4.82
C ASN A 40 -17.30 17.04 4.41
N VAL A 41 -17.74 15.84 4.79
CA VAL A 41 -17.25 14.58 4.22
C VAL A 41 -18.42 13.76 3.69
N SER A 42 -18.13 12.91 2.71
CA SER A 42 -19.04 11.85 2.28
C SER A 42 -18.38 10.53 2.62
N PHE A 43 -19.12 9.71 3.34
CA PHE A 43 -18.86 8.29 3.34
C PHE A 43 -19.72 7.72 2.20
N GLY A 44 -19.32 6.57 1.67
CA GLY A 44 -20.02 5.88 0.59
C GLY A 44 -20.24 4.42 0.95
N TYR A 45 -20.08 4.10 2.24
CA TYR A 45 -20.42 2.79 2.79
C TYR A 45 -21.89 2.70 3.15
N GLU A 46 -22.68 3.77 3.07
CA GLU A 46 -24.12 3.72 3.33
C GLU A 46 -24.82 2.80 2.30
N GLN A 47 -24.21 2.61 1.13
CA GLN A 47 -24.57 1.58 0.14
C GLN A 47 -24.46 0.12 0.65
N PHE A 48 -23.63 -0.11 1.68
CA PHE A 48 -23.49 -1.37 2.42
C PHE A 48 -24.60 -1.55 3.46
N VAL A 49 -25.23 -0.45 3.89
CA VAL A 49 -26.05 -0.36 5.09
C VAL A 49 -27.49 -0.05 4.68
N LYS A 50 -28.18 -1.00 3.99
CA LYS A 50 -29.63 -0.86 3.80
C LYS A 50 -30.41 -1.12 5.08
N ASP A 51 -29.87 -1.97 5.94
CA ASP A 51 -30.44 -2.32 7.25
C ASP A 51 -29.34 -2.22 8.33
N PRO A 52 -29.06 -1.02 8.86
CA PRO A 52 -28.03 -0.81 9.88
C PRO A 52 -28.24 -1.66 11.13
N ASP A 53 -29.49 -2.02 11.45
CA ASP A 53 -29.82 -2.84 12.61
C ASP A 53 -29.30 -4.28 12.46
N LYS A 54 -28.98 -4.71 11.24
CA LYS A 54 -28.37 -6.02 10.95
C LYS A 54 -26.85 -6.01 10.92
N ILE A 55 -26.21 -4.84 11.01
CA ILE A 55 -24.74 -4.73 11.03
C ILE A 55 -24.28 -4.52 12.48
N PRO A 56 -23.29 -5.28 12.98
CA PRO A 56 -22.78 -5.09 14.33
C PRO A 56 -22.32 -3.64 14.55
N GLN A 57 -22.65 -3.06 15.71
CA GLN A 57 -22.30 -1.67 16.06
C GLN A 57 -20.80 -1.38 15.87
N ARG A 58 -19.94 -2.32 16.26
CA ARG A 58 -18.48 -2.23 16.07
C ARG A 58 -18.07 -2.12 14.60
N MET A 59 -18.82 -2.73 13.69
CA MET A 59 -18.52 -2.65 12.27
C MET A 59 -18.87 -1.27 11.71
N LEU A 60 -20.01 -0.71 12.11
CA LEU A 60 -20.38 0.67 11.77
C LEU A 60 -19.35 1.66 12.31
N ASP A 61 -18.92 1.48 13.56
CA ASP A 61 -17.87 2.30 14.16
C ASP A 61 -16.53 2.16 13.42
N LEU A 62 -16.13 0.95 13.03
CA LEU A 62 -14.90 0.71 12.26
C LEU A 62 -14.93 1.47 10.92
N LEU A 63 -16.02 1.34 10.16
CA LEU A 63 -16.20 2.03 8.89
C LEU A 63 -16.11 3.55 9.08
N GLN A 64 -16.77 4.09 10.11
CA GLN A 64 -16.75 5.50 10.46
C GLN A 64 -15.34 5.98 10.85
N ILE A 65 -14.64 5.24 11.71
CA ILE A 65 -13.25 5.55 12.12
C ILE A 65 -12.33 5.56 10.90
N ALA A 66 -12.41 4.54 10.05
CA ALA A 66 -11.54 4.42 8.88
C ALA A 66 -11.78 5.55 7.87
N SER A 67 -13.03 5.95 7.65
CA SER A 67 -13.37 7.09 6.80
C SER A 67 -12.89 8.42 7.37
N TYR A 68 -13.03 8.66 8.68
CA TYR A 68 -12.51 9.86 9.32
C TYR A 68 -10.99 9.95 9.27
N VAL A 69 -10.30 8.85 9.57
CA VAL A 69 -8.83 8.79 9.47
C VAL A 69 -8.36 9.11 8.06
N PHE A 70 -9.01 8.53 7.04
CA PHE A 70 -8.70 8.83 5.64
C PHE A 70 -8.92 10.31 5.31
N CYS A 71 -10.09 10.86 5.62
CA CYS A 71 -10.41 12.27 5.36
C CYS A 71 -9.46 13.24 6.07
N ALA A 72 -9.12 12.97 7.34
CA ALA A 72 -8.18 13.76 8.12
C ALA A 72 -6.76 13.73 7.54
N ASP A 73 -6.28 12.54 7.16
CA ASP A 73 -4.99 12.36 6.51
C ASP A 73 -4.91 13.19 5.22
N ARG A 74 -5.94 13.13 4.37
CA ARG A 74 -6.05 13.91 3.12
C ARG A 74 -5.97 15.42 3.32
N MET A 75 -6.34 15.93 4.50
CA MET A 75 -6.39 17.37 4.79
C MET A 75 -5.11 17.91 5.43
N ALA A 76 -4.34 17.07 6.11
CA ALA A 76 -3.12 17.49 6.77
C ALA A 76 -1.90 17.42 5.81
N SER A 77 -1.32 18.57 5.44
CA SER A 77 -0.11 18.58 4.58
C SER A 77 1.11 17.94 5.28
N ARG A 78 1.98 17.27 4.51
CA ARG A 78 3.29 16.76 4.95
C ARG A 78 4.47 17.70 4.63
N GLY A 79 4.20 18.94 4.23
CA GLY A 79 5.23 19.91 3.81
C GLY A 79 5.63 19.78 2.34
N SER A 80 6.70 20.47 1.92
CA SER A 80 7.21 20.39 0.54
C SER A 80 8.00 19.09 0.31
N ARG A 81 7.93 18.55 -0.91
CA ARG A 81 8.71 17.35 -1.30
C ARG A 81 10.22 17.60 -1.28
N GLU A 82 10.63 18.85 -1.46
CA GLU A 82 12.03 19.31 -1.46
C GLU A 82 12.61 19.47 -0.04
N SER A 83 11.77 19.39 1.00
CA SER A 83 12.24 19.54 2.38
C SER A 83 13.11 18.37 2.78
N ILE A 84 14.43 18.59 2.83
CA ILE A 84 15.45 17.57 3.15
C ILE A 84 15.29 17.04 4.59
N THR A 85 14.66 17.81 5.48
CA THR A 85 14.46 17.43 6.88
C THR A 85 13.14 16.71 7.12
N ASN A 86 13.21 15.51 7.71
CA ASN A 86 12.04 14.69 8.06
C ASN A 86 11.14 15.32 9.14
N SER A 87 11.57 16.43 9.75
CA SER A 87 10.94 17.04 10.92
C SER A 87 9.52 17.57 10.67
N GLY A 88 9.23 18.06 9.45
CA GLY A 88 7.90 18.54 9.03
C GLY A 88 7.01 17.50 8.36
N TRP A 89 7.56 16.32 8.03
CA TRP A 89 6.86 15.29 7.25
C TRP A 89 6.00 14.35 8.11
N ALA A 90 6.55 13.86 9.21
CA ALA A 90 5.81 13.06 10.19
C ALA A 90 4.93 13.97 11.05
N ARG A 91 3.65 13.62 11.22
CA ARG A 91 2.67 14.38 12.01
C ARG A 91 2.29 13.60 13.27
N THR A 92 1.64 14.28 14.20
CA THR A 92 0.96 13.67 15.35
C THR A 92 -0.52 13.97 15.20
N PHE A 93 -1.39 12.96 15.23
CA PHE A 93 -2.84 13.15 15.15
C PHE A 93 -3.49 12.94 16.52
N ASN A 94 -4.26 13.92 16.99
CA ASN A 94 -5.16 13.77 18.13
C ASN A 94 -6.59 13.65 17.59
N VAL A 95 -7.18 12.46 17.62
CA VAL A 95 -8.42 12.16 16.91
C VAL A 95 -9.55 11.91 17.91
N LYS A 96 -10.57 12.78 17.92
CA LYS A 96 -11.76 12.67 18.76
C LYS A 96 -12.95 12.18 17.94
N ILE A 97 -13.43 10.97 18.20
CA ILE A 97 -14.49 10.32 17.42
C ILE A 97 -15.62 9.80 18.33
N PRO A 98 -16.89 10.11 18.02
CA PRO A 98 -18.03 9.44 18.65
C PRO A 98 -18.18 8.01 18.11
N VAL A 99 -18.39 7.05 19.01
CA VAL A 99 -18.55 5.61 18.71
C VAL A 99 -19.72 5.01 19.48
N ARG A 100 -20.28 3.92 18.95
CA ARG A 100 -21.42 3.20 19.54
C ARG A 100 -20.96 2.29 20.66
N ASP A 101 -19.93 1.47 20.45
CA ASP A 101 -19.41 0.58 21.49
C ASP A 101 -18.16 1.15 22.18
N ILE A 102 -18.37 2.15 23.05
CA ILE A 102 -17.29 2.77 23.81
C ILE A 102 -16.50 1.77 24.66
N SER A 103 -17.15 0.73 25.18
CA SER A 103 -16.52 -0.27 26.05
C SER A 103 -15.44 -1.07 25.32
N PHE A 104 -15.58 -1.26 24.02
CA PHE A 104 -14.60 -1.91 23.17
C PHE A 104 -13.52 -0.92 22.70
N TRP A 105 -13.93 0.20 22.10
CA TRP A 105 -13.01 1.14 21.46
C TRP A 105 -12.11 1.90 22.44
N ASP A 106 -12.60 2.17 23.65
CA ASP A 106 -11.84 2.94 24.64
C ASP A 106 -10.75 2.12 25.36
N THR A 107 -10.68 0.82 25.09
CA THR A 107 -9.65 -0.05 25.70
C THR A 107 -8.24 0.29 25.21
N VAL A 108 -7.26 0.17 26.12
CA VAL A 108 -5.83 0.39 25.82
C VAL A 108 -5.38 -0.47 24.63
N ARG A 109 -5.83 -1.73 24.58
CA ARG A 109 -5.47 -2.68 23.54
C ARG A 109 -5.90 -2.24 22.14
N VAL A 110 -7.16 -1.77 21.99
CA VAL A 110 -7.69 -1.32 20.69
C VAL A 110 -7.02 -0.03 20.25
N LYS A 111 -6.85 0.95 21.15
CA LYS A 111 -6.14 2.20 20.85
C LYS A 111 -4.70 1.97 20.43
N LYS A 112 -3.97 1.09 21.13
CA LYS A 112 -2.60 0.71 20.77
C LYS A 112 -2.54 0.09 19.38
N ALA A 113 -3.41 -0.88 19.08
CA ALA A 113 -3.44 -1.54 17.78
C ALA A 113 -3.71 -0.55 16.62
N LEU A 114 -4.65 0.40 16.80
CA LEU A 114 -4.90 1.48 15.84
C LEU A 114 -3.70 2.42 15.67
N ASN A 115 -3.06 2.82 16.77
CA ASN A 115 -1.88 3.67 16.71
C ASN A 115 -0.72 2.98 15.97
N ASP A 116 -0.44 1.73 16.30
CA ASP A 116 0.69 0.98 15.76
C ASP A 116 0.54 0.80 14.24
N VAL A 117 -0.64 0.37 13.78
CA VAL A 117 -0.89 0.15 12.34
C VAL A 117 -0.85 1.45 11.55
N LEU A 118 -1.48 2.52 12.05
CA LEU A 118 -1.54 3.79 11.33
C LEU A 118 -0.17 4.48 11.31
N SER A 119 0.54 4.53 12.43
CA SER A 119 1.85 5.20 12.52
C SER A 119 2.87 4.52 11.62
N PHE A 120 2.90 3.18 11.61
CA PHE A 120 3.81 2.44 10.74
C PHE A 120 3.46 2.60 9.25
N MET A 121 2.18 2.44 8.89
CA MET A 121 1.70 2.56 7.50
C MET A 121 1.96 3.95 6.91
N THR A 122 1.75 5.00 7.70
CA THR A 122 1.82 6.38 7.21
C THR A 122 3.19 7.02 7.40
N GLY A 123 4.02 6.51 8.31
CA GLY A 123 5.26 7.15 8.74
C GLY A 123 5.02 8.42 9.58
N ASP A 124 3.82 8.59 10.11
CA ASP A 124 3.51 9.62 11.11
C ASP A 124 3.99 9.17 12.50
N ARG A 125 4.17 10.12 13.42
CA ARG A 125 4.75 9.83 14.74
C ARG A 125 3.80 9.02 15.62
N ARG A 126 2.53 9.41 15.66
CA ARG A 126 1.49 8.74 16.46
C ARG A 126 0.08 9.18 16.06
N TYR A 127 -0.89 8.33 16.39
CA TYR A 127 -2.33 8.57 16.33
C TYR A 127 -2.96 8.34 17.71
N ASP A 128 -3.28 9.43 18.39
CA ASP A 128 -3.89 9.42 19.73
C ASP A 128 -5.42 9.50 19.61
N PHE A 129 -6.12 8.42 19.94
CA PHE A 129 -7.59 8.36 19.86
C PHE A 129 -8.27 8.68 21.20
N THR A 130 -9.21 9.61 21.16
CA THR A 130 -10.19 9.84 22.22
C THR A 130 -11.57 9.45 21.70
N PHE A 131 -12.11 8.34 22.19
CA PHE A 131 -13.44 7.90 21.85
C PHE A 131 -14.45 8.48 22.85
N VAL A 132 -15.63 8.82 22.36
CA VAL A 132 -16.76 9.27 23.19
C VAL A 132 -18.02 8.51 22.78
N LYS A 133 -18.95 8.32 23.72
CA LYS A 133 -20.21 7.64 23.43
C LYS A 133 -21.08 8.51 22.52
N GLU A 134 -21.47 7.97 21.36
CA GLU A 134 -22.43 8.60 20.45
C GLU A 134 -23.78 8.84 21.16
N GLN A 135 -24.25 10.09 21.15
CA GLN A 135 -25.43 10.55 21.90
C GLN A 135 -26.72 10.47 21.07
N ASN A 136 -26.66 10.83 19.78
CA ASN A 136 -27.86 10.96 18.94
C ASN A 136 -27.92 9.90 17.83
N TYR A 137 -28.49 8.75 18.17
CA TYR A 137 -28.82 7.69 17.22
C TYR A 137 -30.25 7.85 16.68
N ASN A 138 -30.47 8.83 15.80
CA ASN A 138 -31.66 8.84 14.93
C ASN A 138 -31.25 8.36 13.54
N LEU A 139 -31.35 7.05 13.33
CA LEU A 139 -31.14 6.40 12.02
C LEU A 139 -32.09 6.90 10.94
N THR A 140 -33.29 7.33 11.33
CA THR A 140 -34.37 7.75 10.43
C THR A 140 -33.97 8.90 9.49
N ASP A 141 -33.07 9.79 9.89
CA ASP A 141 -32.56 10.87 9.04
C ASP A 141 -31.50 10.40 8.02
N THR A 142 -30.92 9.21 8.22
CA THR A 142 -29.85 8.66 7.36
C THR A 142 -30.40 7.65 6.34
N VAL A 143 -31.57 7.06 6.61
CA VAL A 143 -32.14 5.93 5.86
C VAL A 143 -32.93 6.36 4.60
N PHE A 144 -33.46 7.59 4.54
CA PHE A 144 -34.41 7.99 3.49
C PHE A 144 -33.84 8.12 2.05
N GLN A 145 -32.53 7.98 1.84
CA GLN A 145 -31.92 7.96 0.50
C GLN A 145 -31.23 6.64 0.11
N LEU A 146 -31.25 5.62 0.98
CA LEU A 146 -30.48 4.37 0.79
C LEU A 146 -31.25 3.24 0.10
N SER A 147 -32.56 3.40 -0.08
CA SER A 147 -33.45 2.28 -0.38
C SER A 147 -33.71 2.00 -1.86
N LEU A 148 -33.39 2.88 -2.82
CA LEU A 148 -34.07 2.71 -4.11
C LEU A 148 -33.44 1.71 -5.07
N PHE A 149 -32.12 1.59 -5.22
CA PHE A 149 -31.55 0.54 -6.07
C PHE A 149 -30.10 0.24 -5.65
N ASN A 150 -29.82 -0.96 -5.12
CA ASN A 150 -28.44 -1.45 -5.09
C ASN A 150 -28.43 -2.97 -5.28
N GLU A 151 -28.26 -3.39 -6.54
CA GLU A 151 -28.15 -4.79 -7.00
C GLU A 151 -26.93 -5.48 -6.37
N ALA A 152 -25.81 -4.77 -6.21
CA ALA A 152 -24.57 -5.28 -5.62
C ALA A 152 -24.73 -5.86 -4.21
N GLU A 153 -25.62 -5.28 -3.39
CA GLU A 153 -25.91 -5.81 -2.05
C GLU A 153 -26.80 -7.07 -2.11
N SER A 154 -27.76 -7.11 -3.04
CA SER A 154 -28.59 -8.30 -3.28
C SER A 154 -27.72 -9.49 -3.75
N GLU A 155 -26.71 -9.21 -4.58
CA GLU A 155 -25.71 -10.20 -4.99
C GLU A 155 -24.80 -10.62 -3.84
N LEU A 156 -24.31 -9.68 -3.03
CA LEU A 156 -23.49 -9.95 -1.84
C LEU A 156 -24.21 -10.87 -0.85
N ILE A 157 -25.47 -10.58 -0.49
CA ILE A 157 -26.24 -11.37 0.48
C ILE A 157 -26.39 -12.84 0.04
N ASN A 158 -26.41 -13.09 -1.28
CA ASN A 158 -26.54 -14.43 -1.85
C ASN A 158 -25.21 -15.13 -2.15
N ALA A 159 -24.08 -14.47 -1.93
CA ALA A 159 -22.74 -14.95 -2.31
C ALA A 159 -21.92 -15.52 -1.15
N LYS A 160 -22.50 -16.48 -0.42
CA LYS A 160 -21.84 -17.15 0.72
C LYS A 160 -20.55 -17.87 0.35
N ASP A 161 -20.34 -18.18 -0.92
CA ASP A 161 -19.17 -18.86 -1.48
C ASP A 161 -18.10 -17.89 -2.02
N ALA A 162 -18.35 -16.57 -2.02
CA ALA A 162 -17.42 -15.60 -2.57
C ALA A 162 -16.14 -15.46 -1.73
N ASP A 163 -14.99 -15.42 -2.38
CA ASP A 163 -13.76 -14.92 -1.80
C ASP A 163 -13.74 -13.39 -1.91
N VAL A 164 -13.17 -12.68 -0.92
CA VAL A 164 -13.14 -11.22 -0.88
C VAL A 164 -11.72 -10.73 -1.11
N MET A 165 -11.52 -9.87 -2.10
CA MET A 165 -10.20 -9.30 -2.39
C MET A 165 -10.23 -7.79 -2.60
N LEU A 166 -9.14 -7.12 -2.26
CA LEU A 166 -8.93 -5.73 -2.64
C LEU A 166 -8.59 -5.64 -4.13
N PHE A 167 -9.31 -4.80 -4.85
CA PHE A 167 -9.18 -4.62 -6.30
C PHE A 167 -8.94 -3.15 -6.64
N SER A 168 -7.69 -2.80 -6.98
CA SER A 168 -7.28 -1.43 -7.31
C SER A 168 -7.50 -1.09 -8.79
N GLY A 169 -7.59 -2.10 -9.66
CA GLY A 169 -7.53 -1.95 -11.13
C GLY A 169 -6.09 -1.96 -11.67
N GLY A 170 -5.10 -2.21 -10.80
CA GLY A 170 -3.71 -2.42 -11.19
C GLY A 170 -3.42 -3.86 -11.62
N LEU A 171 -2.26 -4.05 -12.24
CA LEU A 171 -1.80 -5.32 -12.81
C LEU A 171 -1.85 -6.47 -11.79
N ASP A 172 -1.31 -6.27 -10.59
CA ASP A 172 -1.18 -7.30 -9.57
C ASP A 172 -2.56 -7.76 -9.07
N SER A 173 -3.47 -6.82 -8.81
CA SER A 173 -4.85 -7.15 -8.42
C SER A 173 -5.64 -7.84 -9.54
N LEU A 174 -5.35 -7.52 -10.81
CA LEU A 174 -5.97 -8.19 -11.97
C LEU A 174 -5.44 -9.62 -12.13
N ALA A 175 -4.13 -9.80 -12.05
CA ALA A 175 -3.51 -11.12 -12.06
C ALA A 175 -4.05 -12.00 -10.94
N GLY A 176 -4.18 -11.43 -9.72
CA GLY A 176 -4.75 -12.13 -8.57
C GLY A 176 -6.19 -12.56 -8.79
N ALA A 177 -7.01 -11.70 -9.40
CA ALA A 177 -8.39 -12.06 -9.74
C ALA A 177 -8.44 -13.20 -10.79
N ILE A 178 -7.64 -13.11 -11.85
CA ILE A 178 -7.52 -14.14 -12.90
C ILE A 178 -7.08 -15.48 -12.29
N GLU A 179 -6.01 -15.48 -11.51
CA GLU A 179 -5.51 -16.68 -10.84
C GLU A 179 -6.59 -17.30 -9.95
N ARG A 180 -7.21 -16.49 -9.08
CA ARG A 180 -8.22 -17.00 -8.13
C ARG A 180 -9.42 -17.62 -8.85
N LEU A 181 -9.89 -17.00 -9.92
CA LEU A 181 -11.02 -17.48 -10.73
C LEU A 181 -10.70 -18.78 -11.46
N ASN A 182 -9.45 -18.99 -11.88
CA ASN A 182 -9.01 -20.24 -12.51
C ASN A 182 -8.78 -21.36 -11.50
N GLU A 183 -8.11 -21.07 -10.38
CA GLU A 183 -7.83 -22.05 -9.33
C GLU A 183 -9.08 -22.47 -8.54
N ASN A 184 -10.13 -21.64 -8.54
CA ASN A 184 -11.38 -21.90 -7.83
C ASN A 184 -12.59 -21.77 -8.79
N PRO A 185 -12.79 -22.72 -9.73
CA PRO A 185 -13.80 -22.59 -10.79
C PRO A 185 -15.23 -22.42 -10.29
N THR A 186 -15.54 -22.92 -9.09
CA THR A 186 -16.89 -22.87 -8.52
C THR A 186 -17.13 -21.69 -7.60
N ARG A 187 -16.08 -20.92 -7.24
CA ARG A 187 -16.21 -19.79 -6.31
C ARG A 187 -16.50 -18.50 -7.05
N LYS A 188 -17.33 -17.66 -6.45
CA LYS A 188 -17.46 -16.24 -6.81
C LYS A 188 -16.29 -15.43 -6.23
N LEU A 189 -16.08 -14.23 -6.77
CA LEU A 189 -15.04 -13.31 -6.35
C LEU A 189 -15.63 -11.92 -6.12
N CYS A 190 -15.56 -11.44 -4.88
CA CYS A 190 -15.94 -10.08 -4.52
C CYS A 190 -14.74 -9.13 -4.67
N LEU A 191 -14.84 -8.26 -5.68
CA LEU A 191 -13.87 -7.21 -5.95
C LEU A 191 -14.27 -5.96 -5.16
N VAL A 192 -13.53 -5.67 -4.09
CA VAL A 192 -13.73 -4.46 -3.29
C VAL A 192 -12.88 -3.36 -3.90
N SER A 193 -13.45 -2.20 -4.24
CA SER A 193 -12.73 -1.07 -4.87
C SER A 193 -13.05 0.29 -4.25
N HIS A 194 -12.04 1.13 -4.07
CA HIS A 194 -12.24 2.54 -3.70
C HIS A 194 -12.39 3.42 -4.96
N LYS A 195 -13.57 4.06 -5.09
CA LYS A 195 -13.96 4.99 -6.16
C LYS A 195 -13.30 6.37 -5.97
N SER A 196 -11.98 6.43 -6.15
CA SER A 196 -11.19 7.64 -5.85
C SER A 196 -11.37 8.78 -6.86
N ASN A 197 -11.61 8.47 -8.13
CA ASN A 197 -11.85 9.42 -9.22
C ASN A 197 -12.46 8.72 -10.45
N ASN A 198 -13.11 9.47 -11.35
CA ASN A 198 -13.81 8.94 -12.52
C ASN A 198 -12.94 8.03 -13.41
N THR A 199 -11.65 8.35 -13.59
CA THR A 199 -10.73 7.50 -14.37
C THR A 199 -10.55 6.13 -13.72
N SER A 200 -10.22 6.10 -12.42
CA SER A 200 -10.06 4.85 -11.68
C SER A 200 -11.34 4.02 -11.64
N ILE A 201 -12.50 4.67 -11.51
CA ILE A 201 -13.81 4.02 -11.52
C ILE A 201 -14.08 3.37 -12.88
N SER A 202 -13.81 4.10 -13.97
CA SER A 202 -14.00 3.58 -15.33
C SER A 202 -13.13 2.35 -15.60
N ILE A 203 -11.84 2.38 -15.21
CA ILE A 203 -10.92 1.26 -15.36
C ILE A 203 -11.39 0.05 -14.55
N GLN A 204 -11.73 0.25 -13.27
CA GLN A 204 -12.19 -0.83 -12.39
C GLN A 204 -13.48 -1.47 -12.90
N ASN A 205 -14.44 -0.67 -13.36
CA ASN A 205 -15.70 -1.18 -13.92
C ASN A 205 -15.45 -2.01 -15.19
N LYS A 206 -14.67 -1.48 -16.14
CA LYS A 206 -14.32 -2.19 -17.38
C LYS A 206 -13.63 -3.52 -17.09
N LEU A 207 -12.63 -3.52 -16.22
CA LEU A 207 -11.92 -4.75 -15.85
C LEU A 207 -12.85 -5.77 -15.19
N ALA A 208 -13.71 -5.31 -14.26
CA ALA A 208 -14.65 -6.19 -13.61
C ALA A 208 -15.70 -6.75 -14.58
N GLU A 209 -16.16 -5.97 -15.56
CA GLU A 209 -17.05 -6.44 -16.64
C GLU A 209 -16.36 -7.47 -17.55
N SER A 210 -15.13 -7.20 -17.97
CA SER A 210 -14.35 -8.14 -18.79
C SER A 210 -14.09 -9.46 -18.05
N LEU A 211 -13.77 -9.40 -16.75
CA LEU A 211 -13.63 -10.59 -15.91
C LEU A 211 -14.97 -11.32 -15.80
N ASP A 212 -16.06 -10.61 -15.57
CA ASP A 212 -17.38 -11.22 -15.39
C ASP A 212 -17.86 -11.95 -16.65
N HIS A 213 -17.64 -11.34 -17.81
CA HIS A 213 -17.91 -11.95 -19.11
C HIS A 213 -17.02 -13.18 -19.36
N ALA A 214 -15.72 -13.10 -19.06
CA ALA A 214 -14.79 -14.21 -19.28
C ALA A 214 -15.01 -15.40 -18.32
N TYR A 215 -15.52 -15.15 -17.11
CA TYR A 215 -15.63 -16.15 -16.05
C TYR A 215 -17.07 -16.50 -15.65
N GLY A 216 -18.07 -16.08 -16.43
CA GLY A 216 -19.45 -16.56 -16.34
C GLY A 216 -20.24 -16.03 -15.14
N ASN A 217 -20.29 -14.70 -14.96
CA ASN A 217 -21.07 -14.04 -13.91
C ASN A 217 -20.65 -14.38 -12.48
N ARG A 218 -19.33 -14.57 -12.27
CA ARG A 218 -18.73 -14.91 -10.97
C ARG A 218 -18.18 -13.71 -10.22
N ILE A 219 -18.26 -12.50 -10.79
CA ILE A 219 -17.73 -11.29 -10.18
C ILE A 219 -18.82 -10.56 -9.42
N ILE A 220 -18.51 -10.18 -8.18
CA ILE A 220 -19.34 -9.28 -7.38
C ILE A 220 -18.55 -7.99 -7.19
N LYS A 221 -19.09 -6.88 -7.68
CA LYS A 221 -18.41 -5.60 -7.63
C LYS A 221 -18.89 -4.82 -6.42
N TYR A 222 -17.97 -4.48 -5.52
CA TYR A 222 -18.27 -3.59 -4.40
C TYR A 222 -17.39 -2.35 -4.45
N GLY A 223 -17.95 -1.25 -4.96
CA GLY A 223 -17.25 0.02 -5.07
C GLY A 223 -17.77 1.06 -4.09
N PHE A 224 -16.92 1.59 -3.22
CA PHE A 224 -17.29 2.63 -2.25
C PHE A 224 -16.60 3.97 -2.56
N GLU A 225 -17.23 5.06 -2.14
CA GLU A 225 -16.65 6.40 -2.19
C GLU A 225 -16.30 6.88 -0.77
N CYS A 226 -15.21 7.62 -0.61
CA CYS A 226 -14.94 8.36 0.62
C CYS A 226 -14.17 9.63 0.24
N ARG A 227 -14.75 10.81 0.51
CA ARG A 227 -14.13 12.07 0.08
C ARG A 227 -14.45 13.25 0.98
N ASN A 228 -13.55 14.22 0.98
CA ASN A 228 -13.80 15.56 1.50
C ASN A 228 -14.67 16.34 0.50
N LYS A 229 -15.74 16.98 0.98
CA LYS A 229 -16.63 17.85 0.19
C LYS A 229 -16.11 19.29 0.26
N ASP A 230 -16.03 19.96 -0.88
CA ASP A 230 -15.69 21.39 -0.99
C ASP A 230 -14.35 21.81 -0.35
N MET A 231 -13.47 20.86 -0.04
CA MET A 231 -12.18 21.10 0.60
C MET A 231 -11.05 20.58 -0.28
N LYS A 232 -10.04 21.42 -0.53
CA LYS A 232 -8.83 21.01 -1.25
C LYS A 232 -8.02 20.04 -0.39
N THR A 233 -7.77 18.84 -0.93
CA THR A 233 -6.86 17.88 -0.29
C THR A 233 -5.43 18.40 -0.36
N LYS A 234 -4.69 18.30 0.75
CA LYS A 234 -3.32 18.85 0.89
C LYS A 234 -2.25 17.75 1.00
N GLU A 235 -2.63 16.58 1.48
CA GLU A 235 -1.82 15.36 1.46
C GLU A 235 -2.03 14.68 0.10
N GLU A 236 -1.06 13.95 -0.45
CA GLU A 236 -1.18 13.33 -1.79
C GLU A 236 -0.75 11.87 -1.87
N THR A 237 -0.16 11.34 -0.80
CA THR A 237 0.32 9.97 -0.76
C THR A 237 -0.81 8.96 -0.53
N GLN A 238 -1.95 9.39 0.03
CA GLN A 238 -3.11 8.54 0.32
C GLN A 238 -2.76 7.29 1.16
N ARG A 239 -1.79 7.40 2.07
CA ARG A 239 -1.26 6.25 2.83
C ARG A 239 -2.32 5.56 3.69
N THR A 240 -3.23 6.33 4.29
CA THR A 240 -4.36 5.79 5.06
C THR A 240 -5.45 5.13 4.19
N ARG A 241 -5.36 5.23 2.86
CA ARG A 241 -6.32 4.56 1.96
C ARG A 241 -6.33 3.06 2.19
N MET A 242 -5.20 2.44 2.48
CA MET A 242 -5.16 1.00 2.75
C MET A 242 -5.99 0.64 4.00
N PHE A 243 -5.92 1.43 5.07
CA PHE A 243 -6.73 1.18 6.27
C PHE A 243 -8.24 1.29 5.97
N LEU A 244 -8.65 2.33 5.24
CA LEU A 244 -10.04 2.46 4.77
C LEU A 244 -10.46 1.27 3.89
N PHE A 245 -9.59 0.87 2.98
CA PHE A 245 -9.89 -0.15 1.99
C PHE A 245 -10.04 -1.54 2.62
N SER A 246 -9.12 -1.90 3.50
CA SER A 246 -9.16 -3.14 4.28
C SER A 246 -10.28 -3.15 5.32
N ALA A 247 -10.64 -2.01 5.92
CA ALA A 247 -11.77 -1.93 6.86
C ALA A 247 -13.11 -2.25 6.19
N ILE A 248 -13.32 -1.75 4.97
CA ILE A 248 -14.52 -2.05 4.19
C ILE A 248 -14.54 -3.51 3.74
N ALA A 249 -13.40 -4.04 3.29
CA ALA A 249 -13.33 -5.44 2.91
C ALA A 249 -13.52 -6.38 4.11
N PHE A 250 -13.01 -6.01 5.30
CA PHE A 250 -13.28 -6.71 6.56
C PHE A 250 -14.77 -6.71 6.90
N ALA A 251 -15.47 -5.57 6.74
CA ALA A 251 -16.91 -5.49 6.94
C ALA A 251 -17.69 -6.41 5.99
N ILE A 252 -17.27 -6.47 4.72
CA ILE A 252 -17.83 -7.40 3.74
C ILE A 252 -17.57 -8.85 4.16
N CYS A 253 -16.36 -9.18 4.60
CA CYS A 253 -16.04 -10.52 5.09
C CYS A 253 -16.93 -10.92 6.26
N ASP A 254 -17.12 -10.05 7.25
CA ASP A 254 -18.01 -10.29 8.39
C ASP A 254 -19.45 -10.58 7.93
N ARG A 255 -19.96 -9.77 6.99
CA ARG A 255 -21.30 -9.95 6.41
C ARG A 255 -21.46 -11.26 5.64
N LEU A 256 -20.40 -11.71 4.96
CA LEU A 256 -20.35 -12.98 4.22
C LEU A 256 -19.93 -14.18 5.09
N HIS A 257 -19.70 -13.96 6.39
CA HIS A 257 -19.15 -14.96 7.31
C HIS A 257 -17.82 -15.58 6.86
N LYS A 258 -16.96 -14.75 6.25
CA LYS A 258 -15.61 -15.08 5.83
C LYS A 258 -14.60 -14.64 6.87
N ASN A 259 -13.54 -15.42 7.02
CA ASN A 259 -12.45 -15.12 7.94
C ASN A 259 -11.18 -14.69 7.21
N GLU A 260 -11.23 -14.47 5.90
CA GLU A 260 -10.04 -14.21 5.09
C GLU A 260 -10.31 -13.08 4.10
N LEU A 261 -9.36 -12.15 4.00
CA LEU A 261 -9.28 -11.12 2.98
C LEU A 261 -8.01 -11.32 2.16
N PHE A 262 -8.13 -11.28 0.84
CA PHE A 262 -7.00 -11.40 -0.07
C PHE A 262 -6.50 -10.03 -0.54
N ILE A 263 -5.19 -9.81 -0.46
CA ILE A 263 -4.50 -8.61 -0.96
C ILE A 263 -3.39 -9.07 -1.91
N TYR A 264 -3.50 -8.67 -3.17
CA TYR A 264 -2.53 -9.02 -4.21
C TYR A 264 -1.66 -7.80 -4.55
N GLU A 265 -0.41 -7.85 -4.11
CA GLU A 265 0.65 -6.89 -4.42
C GLU A 265 1.98 -7.67 -4.41
N ASN A 266 2.86 -7.39 -5.37
CA ASN A 266 4.15 -8.06 -5.45
C ASN A 266 5.02 -7.83 -4.20
N GLY A 267 5.82 -8.84 -3.87
CA GLY A 267 6.64 -8.87 -2.66
C GLY A 267 7.69 -7.77 -2.61
N VAL A 268 8.32 -7.47 -3.74
CA VAL A 268 9.38 -6.45 -3.83
C VAL A 268 8.84 -5.05 -3.55
N THR A 269 7.71 -4.70 -4.17
CA THR A 269 7.01 -3.42 -3.94
C THR A 269 6.43 -3.35 -2.53
N SER A 270 5.97 -4.48 -1.98
CA SER A 270 5.44 -4.53 -0.61
C SER A 270 6.53 -4.31 0.43
N ILE A 271 7.68 -4.98 0.27
CA ILE A 271 8.86 -4.78 1.12
C ILE A 271 9.40 -3.35 0.99
N ASN A 272 9.50 -2.84 -0.24
CA ASN A 272 9.95 -1.48 -0.55
C ASN A 272 11.26 -1.06 0.14
N LEU A 273 12.28 -1.94 0.06
CA LEU A 273 13.55 -1.76 0.76
C LEU A 273 14.23 -0.45 0.31
N PRO A 274 14.65 0.44 1.25
CA PRO A 274 15.27 1.72 0.89
C PRO A 274 16.67 1.50 0.30
N ILE A 275 16.84 1.87 -0.96
CA ILE A 275 18.10 1.64 -1.71
C ILE A 275 19.18 2.69 -1.35
N GLN A 276 18.76 3.90 -0.95
CA GLN A 276 19.62 5.04 -0.59
C GLN A 276 19.11 5.76 0.66
N ALA A 277 20.05 6.35 1.42
CA ALA A 277 19.80 7.07 2.67
C ALA A 277 18.98 8.37 2.51
N ASP A 278 18.76 8.86 1.28
CA ASP A 278 17.90 10.00 0.99
C ASP A 278 16.41 9.62 0.86
N THR A 279 16.13 8.32 0.78
CA THR A 279 14.78 7.73 0.69
C THR A 279 14.29 7.23 2.06
N VAL A 280 14.91 7.72 3.15
CA VAL A 280 14.67 7.23 4.53
C VAL A 280 13.19 7.34 4.95
N ASN A 281 12.62 6.16 5.21
CA ASN A 281 11.51 5.74 6.08
C ASN A 281 10.15 6.43 6.04
N ALA A 282 10.07 7.74 5.78
CA ALA A 282 8.79 8.44 5.75
C ALA A 282 8.25 8.64 4.32
N ARG A 283 9.11 8.51 3.30
CA ARG A 283 8.78 8.79 1.89
C ARG A 283 8.47 7.55 1.06
N ALA A 284 8.99 6.39 1.44
CA ALA A 284 8.62 5.09 0.90
C ALA A 284 7.18 4.71 1.31
N SER A 285 6.36 4.19 0.39
CA SER A 285 5.03 3.66 0.76
C SER A 285 5.20 2.39 1.59
N ARG A 286 4.40 2.25 2.66
CA ARG A 286 4.37 1.05 3.51
C ARG A 286 2.98 0.40 3.53
N THR A 287 2.13 0.71 2.55
CA THR A 287 0.71 0.33 2.55
C THR A 287 0.49 -1.19 2.54
N THR A 288 1.33 -1.95 1.85
CA THR A 288 1.28 -3.42 1.79
C THR A 288 2.49 -4.09 2.46
N HIS A 289 3.29 -3.32 3.20
CA HIS A 289 4.47 -3.83 3.87
C HIS A 289 4.10 -4.99 4.81
N PRO A 290 4.93 -6.06 4.93
CA PRO A 290 4.63 -7.21 5.79
C PRO A 290 4.17 -6.82 7.20
N LYS A 291 4.89 -5.89 7.85
CA LYS A 291 4.49 -5.32 9.14
C LYS A 291 3.15 -4.58 9.12
N THR A 292 2.82 -3.82 8.08
CA THR A 292 1.49 -3.19 7.95
C THR A 292 0.40 -4.24 7.86
N ILE A 293 0.59 -5.29 7.06
CA ILE A 293 -0.37 -6.38 6.90
C ILE A 293 -0.57 -7.12 8.24
N GLY A 294 0.52 -7.44 8.93
CA GLY A 294 0.43 -8.10 10.24
C GLY A 294 -0.22 -7.23 11.32
N LEU A 295 0.09 -5.93 11.37
CA LEU A 295 -0.56 -5.00 12.31
C LEU A 295 -2.06 -4.83 12.00
N LEU A 296 -2.44 -4.78 10.71
CA LEU A 296 -3.86 -4.78 10.30
C LEU A 296 -4.55 -6.07 10.74
N GLU A 297 -3.94 -7.23 10.51
CA GLU A 297 -4.49 -8.53 10.92
C GLU A 297 -4.66 -8.60 12.45
N GLN A 298 -3.64 -8.18 13.21
CA GLN A 298 -3.71 -8.13 14.67
C GLN A 298 -4.85 -7.22 15.15
N PHE A 299 -5.04 -6.06 14.53
CA PHE A 299 -6.14 -5.16 14.81
C PHE A 299 -7.51 -5.80 14.50
N TYR A 300 -7.69 -6.38 13.31
CA TYR A 300 -8.95 -7.04 12.94
C TYR A 300 -9.26 -8.27 13.79
N ARG A 301 -8.24 -8.97 14.30
CA ARG A 301 -8.42 -10.07 15.26
C ARG A 301 -9.01 -9.66 16.60
N LEU A 302 -8.97 -8.37 16.95
CA LEU A 302 -9.70 -7.84 18.11
C LEU A 302 -11.23 -7.85 17.89
N LEU A 303 -11.66 -7.77 16.63
CA LEU A 303 -13.07 -7.80 16.22
C LEU A 303 -13.53 -9.22 15.86
N ASN A 304 -12.70 -9.97 15.12
CA ASN A 304 -12.93 -11.38 14.77
C ASN A 304 -11.63 -12.20 14.98
N PRO A 305 -11.52 -12.99 16.08
CA PRO A 305 -10.29 -13.71 16.42
C PRO A 305 -9.76 -14.70 15.37
N ARG A 306 -10.62 -15.15 14.43
CA ARG A 306 -10.22 -16.09 13.37
C ARG A 306 -9.80 -15.40 12.08
N PHE A 307 -9.84 -14.08 12.02
CA PHE A 307 -9.58 -13.34 10.79
C PHE A 307 -8.10 -13.41 10.36
N ALA A 308 -7.87 -13.47 9.05
CA ALA A 308 -6.56 -13.44 8.43
C ALA A 308 -6.54 -12.54 7.19
N ILE A 309 -5.41 -11.87 6.97
CA ILE A 309 -5.13 -11.16 5.72
C ILE A 309 -4.13 -12.00 4.93
N VAL A 310 -4.57 -12.55 3.81
CA VAL A 310 -3.77 -13.39 2.94
C VAL A 310 -3.12 -12.53 1.86
N THR A 311 -1.80 -12.63 1.72
CA THR A 311 -1.01 -11.94 0.68
C THR A 311 -0.32 -12.93 -0.25
N PRO A 312 -1.03 -13.50 -1.24
CA PRO A 312 -0.50 -14.59 -2.07
C PRO A 312 0.79 -14.21 -2.81
N TYR A 313 0.90 -12.96 -3.23
CA TYR A 313 2.04 -12.45 -4.01
C TYR A 313 3.21 -11.94 -3.16
N ARG A 314 3.20 -12.20 -1.85
CA ARG A 314 4.31 -11.78 -0.97
C ARG A 314 5.67 -12.33 -1.42
N ASP A 315 5.70 -13.53 -2.01
CA ASP A 315 6.91 -14.18 -2.51
C ASP A 315 6.98 -14.18 -4.05
N ASN A 316 6.29 -13.23 -4.70
CA ASN A 316 6.35 -13.06 -6.14
C ASN A 316 6.93 -11.70 -6.53
N THR A 317 7.79 -11.72 -7.52
CA THR A 317 8.24 -10.55 -8.27
C THR A 317 7.14 -10.11 -9.25
N LYS A 318 7.23 -8.87 -9.74
CA LYS A 318 6.34 -8.37 -10.78
C LYS A 318 6.38 -9.24 -12.05
N ALA A 319 7.57 -9.73 -12.44
CA ALA A 319 7.75 -10.59 -13.60
C ALA A 319 7.01 -11.94 -13.42
N GLU A 320 7.14 -12.57 -12.26
CA GLU A 320 6.42 -13.82 -11.96
C GLU A 320 4.89 -13.64 -11.95
N ILE A 321 4.41 -12.46 -11.52
CA ILE A 321 2.98 -12.13 -11.58
C ILE A 321 2.52 -11.94 -13.03
N ILE A 322 3.31 -11.30 -13.87
CA ILE A 322 3.01 -11.13 -15.30
C ILE A 322 2.97 -12.49 -16.01
N GLU A 323 3.86 -13.42 -15.66
CA GLU A 323 3.87 -14.79 -16.22
C GLU A 323 2.55 -15.54 -15.97
N LYS A 324 1.80 -15.19 -14.92
CA LYS A 324 0.48 -15.78 -14.66
C LYS A 324 -0.53 -15.46 -15.76
N PHE A 325 -0.42 -14.31 -16.44
CA PHE A 325 -1.29 -14.02 -17.58
C PHE A 325 -1.07 -15.02 -18.70
N ARG A 326 0.19 -15.39 -19.00
CA ARG A 326 0.49 -16.45 -19.98
C ARG A 326 0.01 -17.82 -19.49
N THR A 327 0.23 -18.13 -18.21
CA THR A 327 -0.20 -19.39 -17.58
C THR A 327 -1.71 -19.61 -17.74
N TYR A 328 -2.51 -18.56 -17.56
CA TYR A 328 -3.97 -18.60 -17.65
C TYR A 328 -4.54 -18.15 -19.00
N ARG A 329 -3.69 -17.97 -20.03
CA ARG A 329 -4.07 -17.51 -21.39
C ARG A 329 -4.90 -16.22 -21.37
N ALA A 330 -4.48 -15.29 -20.55
CA ALA A 330 -5.17 -14.04 -20.23
C ALA A 330 -4.36 -12.80 -20.67
N GLU A 331 -3.38 -12.94 -21.55
CA GLU A 331 -2.50 -11.86 -22.03
C GLU A 331 -3.30 -10.66 -22.58
N SER A 332 -4.47 -10.91 -23.19
CA SER A 332 -5.38 -9.86 -23.67
C SER A 332 -5.88 -8.90 -22.58
N PHE A 333 -5.78 -9.27 -21.30
CA PHE A 333 -6.13 -8.41 -20.18
C PHE A 333 -5.02 -7.41 -19.79
N LEU A 334 -3.78 -7.64 -20.23
CA LEU A 334 -2.62 -6.84 -19.83
C LEU A 334 -2.80 -5.34 -20.13
N PRO A 335 -3.21 -4.91 -21.35
CA PRO A 335 -3.39 -3.50 -21.67
C PRO A 335 -4.47 -2.83 -20.82
N SER A 336 -5.48 -3.59 -20.37
CA SER A 336 -6.61 -3.05 -19.63
C SER A 336 -6.29 -2.63 -18.19
N SER A 337 -5.09 -2.94 -17.68
CA SER A 337 -4.66 -2.66 -16.31
C SER A 337 -3.77 -1.42 -16.20
N VAL A 338 -3.94 -0.64 -15.13
CA VAL A 338 -3.17 0.59 -14.91
C VAL A 338 -2.33 0.50 -13.65
N SER A 339 -1.01 0.44 -13.82
CA SER A 339 -0.05 0.42 -12.70
C SER A 339 0.43 1.82 -12.31
N CYS A 340 0.16 2.83 -13.13
CA CYS A 340 0.65 4.19 -12.94
C CYS A 340 0.20 4.80 -11.60
N SER A 341 1.16 5.26 -10.79
CA SER A 341 0.90 5.92 -9.50
C SER A 341 0.86 7.44 -9.58
N SER A 342 1.00 8.03 -10.78
CA SER A 342 0.99 9.49 -10.95
C SER A 342 -0.40 10.08 -10.69
N THR A 343 -0.50 10.90 -9.63
CA THR A 343 -1.76 11.53 -9.23
C THR A 343 -1.97 12.94 -9.79
N ARG A 344 -0.88 13.64 -10.18
CA ARG A 344 -0.91 15.06 -10.61
C ARG A 344 -0.51 15.27 -12.06
N SER A 345 0.56 14.63 -12.51
CA SER A 345 0.98 14.63 -13.92
C SER A 345 0.40 13.38 -14.57
N LYS A 346 -0.93 13.36 -14.71
CA LYS A 346 -1.58 12.25 -15.39
C LYS A 346 -1.18 12.32 -16.87
N PRO A 347 -0.80 11.18 -17.46
CA PRO A 347 -0.51 11.14 -18.88
C PRO A 347 -1.70 11.62 -19.70
N GLN A 348 -1.43 12.37 -20.77
CA GLN A 348 -2.45 12.79 -21.72
C GLN A 348 -2.58 11.76 -22.84
N GLY A 349 -3.70 11.05 -22.85
CA GLY A 349 -4.03 10.11 -23.94
C GLY A 349 -3.41 8.72 -23.84
N THR A 350 -2.55 8.45 -22.83
CA THR A 350 -2.05 7.09 -22.51
C THR A 350 -2.38 6.72 -21.07
N PRO A 351 -2.44 5.41 -20.71
CA PRO A 351 -2.73 4.99 -19.34
C PRO A 351 -1.52 5.10 -18.40
N HIS A 352 -0.30 5.09 -18.93
CA HIS A 352 0.93 5.04 -18.13
C HIS A 352 1.86 6.22 -18.43
N CYS A 353 2.40 6.86 -17.39
CA CYS A 353 3.29 8.02 -17.57
C CYS A 353 4.71 7.66 -17.99
N GLY A 354 5.12 6.38 -17.90
CA GLY A 354 6.51 5.94 -18.15
C GLY A 354 7.53 6.35 -17.09
N THR A 355 7.25 7.34 -16.24
CA THR A 355 8.27 7.95 -15.36
C THR A 355 8.16 7.57 -13.88
N CYS A 356 7.00 7.10 -13.40
CA CYS A 356 6.80 6.70 -12.01
C CYS A 356 7.41 5.31 -11.74
N SER A 357 7.78 5.03 -10.48
CA SER A 357 8.42 3.75 -10.11
C SER A 357 7.59 2.53 -10.51
N GLN A 358 6.26 2.62 -10.40
CA GLN A 358 5.35 1.54 -10.79
C GLN A 358 5.28 1.32 -12.31
N CYS A 359 5.46 2.37 -13.12
CA CYS A 359 5.56 2.24 -14.58
C CYS A 359 6.92 1.64 -14.99
N ILE A 360 8.01 2.06 -14.33
CA ILE A 360 9.35 1.54 -14.58
C ILE A 360 9.38 0.03 -14.25
N ASP A 361 8.90 -0.35 -13.06
CA ASP A 361 8.85 -1.75 -12.62
C ASP A 361 8.01 -2.61 -13.57
N ARG A 362 6.80 -2.16 -13.95
CA ARG A 362 5.97 -2.84 -14.95
C ARG A 362 6.72 -3.04 -16.27
N LYS A 363 7.30 -1.98 -16.85
CA LYS A 363 7.96 -2.06 -18.16
C LYS A 363 9.20 -2.97 -18.12
N PHE A 364 9.97 -2.96 -17.03
CA PHE A 364 11.06 -3.93 -16.84
C PHE A 364 10.52 -5.36 -16.74
N ALA A 365 9.50 -5.59 -15.93
CA ALA A 365 8.93 -6.92 -15.75
C ALA A 365 8.29 -7.49 -17.04
N MET A 366 7.62 -6.66 -17.85
CA MET A 366 7.08 -7.06 -19.15
C MET A 366 8.20 -7.48 -20.12
N TYR A 367 9.30 -6.72 -20.19
CA TYR A 367 10.48 -7.11 -20.97
C TYR A 367 11.12 -8.39 -20.44
N ALA A 368 11.23 -8.56 -19.11
CA ALA A 368 11.82 -9.76 -18.51
C ALA A 368 11.07 -11.05 -18.90
N VAL A 369 9.75 -10.96 -19.02
CA VAL A 369 8.86 -12.05 -19.40
C VAL A 369 8.74 -12.21 -20.93
N GLY A 370 9.18 -11.21 -21.70
CA GLY A 370 9.00 -11.16 -23.15
C GLY A 370 7.54 -10.96 -23.56
N LEU A 371 6.80 -10.14 -22.80
CA LEU A 371 5.44 -9.70 -23.12
C LEU A 371 5.38 -8.18 -23.37
N ASP A 372 6.51 -7.56 -23.72
CA ASP A 372 6.58 -6.10 -23.90
C ASP A 372 5.76 -5.58 -25.09
N GLU A 373 5.39 -6.44 -26.04
CA GLU A 373 4.56 -6.08 -27.20
C GLU A 373 3.06 -6.13 -26.89
N GLU A 374 2.66 -6.87 -25.84
CA GLU A 374 1.31 -7.01 -25.31
C GLU A 374 0.98 -5.97 -24.23
N ASP A 375 1.93 -5.09 -23.86
CA ASP A 375 1.70 -4.02 -22.90
C ASP A 375 0.90 -2.84 -23.50
N ASP A 376 0.43 -1.93 -22.65
CA ASP A 376 -0.16 -0.67 -23.11
C ASP A 376 0.91 0.40 -23.35
N SER A 377 0.48 1.50 -23.96
CA SER A 377 1.24 2.69 -24.27
C SER A 377 1.71 3.46 -23.03
N TYR A 378 2.91 4.05 -23.14
CA TYR A 378 3.50 4.93 -22.15
C TYR A 378 3.72 6.32 -22.75
N GLU A 379 3.46 7.38 -21.98
CA GLU A 379 3.71 8.76 -22.43
C GLU A 379 5.21 9.05 -22.63
N ALA A 380 6.06 8.55 -21.73
CA ALA A 380 7.51 8.67 -21.84
C ALA A 380 8.14 7.32 -22.18
N ASP A 381 8.94 7.26 -23.23
CA ASP A 381 9.77 6.10 -23.53
C ASP A 381 11.18 6.27 -22.96
N PHE A 382 11.34 5.96 -21.67
CA PHE A 382 12.62 6.12 -20.98
C PHE A 382 13.79 5.30 -21.56
N ILE A 383 13.49 4.34 -22.46
CA ILE A 383 14.49 3.50 -23.11
C ILE A 383 15.30 4.32 -24.10
N LEU A 384 14.61 5.04 -24.99
CA LEU A 384 15.19 5.73 -26.15
C LEU A 384 15.30 7.24 -25.95
N ASP A 385 14.36 7.83 -25.21
CA ASP A 385 14.25 9.28 -25.08
C ASP A 385 15.25 9.86 -24.08
N GLU A 386 15.50 11.17 -24.21
CA GLU A 386 16.26 11.91 -23.21
C GLU A 386 15.42 12.09 -21.95
N ASN A 387 15.92 11.54 -20.84
CA ASN A 387 15.22 11.54 -19.56
C ASN A 387 15.59 12.76 -18.71
N SER A 388 14.64 13.21 -17.89
CA SER A 388 14.95 14.14 -16.79
C SER A 388 15.93 13.53 -15.80
N ASN A 389 16.67 14.38 -15.07
CA ASN A 389 17.61 13.91 -14.03
C ASN A 389 16.91 13.07 -12.96
N GLU A 390 15.67 13.40 -12.60
CA GLU A 390 14.89 12.62 -11.63
C GLU A 390 14.59 11.21 -12.13
N LEU A 391 14.14 11.07 -13.39
CA LEU A 391 13.86 9.77 -13.99
C LEU A 391 15.15 8.95 -14.18
N ARG A 392 16.22 9.59 -14.65
CA ARG A 392 17.55 8.98 -14.73
C ARG A 392 17.99 8.40 -13.38
N ASN A 393 17.87 9.17 -12.30
CA ASN A 393 18.25 8.71 -10.96
C ASN A 393 17.41 7.51 -10.50
N ARG A 394 16.10 7.49 -10.79
CA ARG A 394 15.25 6.32 -10.50
C ARG A 394 15.72 5.07 -11.24
N LEU A 395 16.09 5.20 -12.52
CA LEU A 395 16.61 4.09 -13.33
C LEU A 395 17.96 3.60 -12.80
N LEU A 396 18.90 4.51 -12.51
CA LEU A 396 20.19 4.18 -11.90
C LEU A 396 20.00 3.47 -10.56
N ASN A 397 19.13 3.98 -9.70
CA ASN A 397 18.87 3.38 -8.39
C ASN A 397 18.33 1.95 -8.51
N MET A 398 17.46 1.68 -9.47
CA MET A 398 16.97 0.32 -9.71
C MET A 398 18.08 -0.62 -10.21
N LEU A 399 18.91 -0.19 -11.17
CA LEU A 399 20.03 -0.99 -11.67
C LEU A 399 21.10 -1.23 -10.59
N MET A 400 21.42 -0.21 -9.80
CA MET A 400 22.35 -0.32 -8.67
C MET A 400 21.80 -1.27 -7.61
N PHE A 401 20.50 -1.22 -7.32
CA PHE A 401 19.86 -2.13 -6.39
C PHE A 401 19.89 -3.57 -6.90
N ALA A 402 19.50 -3.79 -8.16
CA ALA A 402 19.59 -5.10 -8.79
C ALA A 402 21.04 -5.62 -8.83
N ASN A 403 22.04 -4.74 -9.01
CA ASN A 403 23.45 -5.14 -8.94
C ASN A 403 23.84 -5.55 -7.52
N ARG A 404 23.42 -4.78 -6.52
CA ARG A 404 23.76 -5.01 -5.12
C ARG A 404 23.18 -6.34 -4.63
N ILE A 405 21.89 -6.55 -4.82
CA ILE A 405 21.21 -7.73 -4.28
C ILE A 405 21.59 -9.01 -5.03
N LYS A 406 22.05 -8.90 -6.29
CA LYS A 406 22.50 -10.05 -7.08
C LYS A 406 23.69 -10.72 -6.42
N ASN A 407 23.51 -11.98 -6.04
CA ASN A 407 24.47 -12.79 -5.29
C ASN A 407 24.76 -12.28 -3.87
N SER A 408 24.00 -11.32 -3.34
CA SER A 408 24.09 -10.99 -1.92
C SER A 408 23.54 -12.14 -1.09
N THR A 409 24.29 -12.51 -0.06
CA THR A 409 23.82 -13.39 1.00
C THR A 409 22.71 -12.70 1.81
N PRO A 410 21.83 -13.45 2.50
CA PRO A 410 20.84 -12.86 3.40
C PRO A 410 21.44 -11.87 4.42
N PHE A 411 22.64 -12.16 4.90
CA PHE A 411 23.36 -11.32 5.85
C PHE A 411 23.85 -10.00 5.29
N GLU A 412 24.40 -10.00 4.06
CA GLU A 412 24.83 -8.76 3.41
C GLU A 412 23.66 -7.82 3.18
N LEU A 413 22.50 -8.36 2.79
CA LEU A 413 21.27 -7.58 2.66
C LEU A 413 20.82 -7.00 4.00
N TRP A 414 20.84 -7.81 5.06
CA TRP A 414 20.50 -7.37 6.41
C TRP A 414 21.44 -6.24 6.90
N LYS A 415 22.76 -6.40 6.72
CA LYS A 415 23.77 -5.43 7.16
C LYS A 415 23.54 -4.03 6.59
N HIS A 416 22.98 -3.94 5.39
CA HIS A 416 22.69 -2.66 4.75
C HIS A 416 21.44 -1.96 5.29
N SER A 417 20.43 -2.69 5.76
CA SER A 417 19.15 -2.12 6.23
C SER A 417 18.56 -2.95 7.37
N PRO A 418 19.23 -3.00 8.54
CA PRO A 418 18.90 -3.95 9.59
C PRO A 418 17.49 -3.75 10.16
N THR A 419 17.05 -2.50 10.33
CA THR A 419 15.71 -2.16 10.83
C THR A 419 14.61 -2.57 9.84
N ASP A 420 14.76 -2.27 8.55
CA ASP A 420 13.78 -2.66 7.54
C ASP A 420 13.71 -4.18 7.40
N PHE A 421 14.86 -4.87 7.36
CA PHE A 421 14.90 -6.33 7.33
C PHE A 421 14.22 -6.96 8.53
N PHE A 422 14.42 -6.41 9.72
CA PHE A 422 13.71 -6.89 10.91
C PHE A 422 12.19 -6.74 10.75
N ASP A 423 11.72 -5.55 10.35
CA ASP A 423 10.29 -5.30 10.15
C ASP A 423 9.67 -6.22 9.07
N ILE A 424 10.46 -6.63 8.08
CA ILE A 424 10.04 -7.58 7.05
C ILE A 424 9.98 -9.00 7.62
N VAL A 425 11.07 -9.46 8.23
CA VAL A 425 11.24 -10.85 8.71
C VAL A 425 10.29 -11.16 9.86
N SER A 426 10.10 -10.24 10.80
CA SER A 426 9.18 -10.43 11.94
C SER A 426 7.74 -10.67 11.50
N TYR A 427 7.37 -10.19 10.31
CA TYR A 427 6.04 -10.33 9.74
C TYR A 427 6.03 -11.19 8.47
N TRP A 428 7.13 -11.89 8.18
CA TRP A 428 7.19 -12.88 7.11
C TRP A 428 6.56 -14.21 7.53
N GLN A 429 5.93 -14.91 6.59
CA GLN A 429 5.26 -16.17 6.89
C GLN A 429 6.26 -17.28 7.25
N GLY A 430 5.91 -18.08 8.25
CA GLY A 430 6.73 -19.15 8.82
C GLY A 430 7.09 -18.86 10.27
N ASP A 431 7.79 -19.78 10.92
CA ASP A 431 8.19 -19.65 12.32
C ASP A 431 9.70 -19.47 12.48
N ASN A 432 10.50 -19.97 11.53
CA ASN A 432 11.95 -19.93 11.56
C ASN A 432 12.49 -18.61 10.93
N PRO A 433 13.20 -17.76 11.69
CA PRO A 433 13.80 -16.54 11.16
C PRO A 433 14.78 -16.76 10.00
N ASP A 434 15.53 -17.87 10.01
CA ASP A 434 16.53 -18.22 8.97
C ASP A 434 15.83 -18.41 7.62
N GLU A 435 14.80 -19.25 7.61
CA GLU A 435 13.99 -19.53 6.41
C GLU A 435 13.29 -18.29 5.88
N LYS A 436 12.85 -17.39 6.78
CA LYS A 436 12.22 -16.12 6.39
C LYS A 436 13.24 -15.20 5.69
N MET A 437 14.44 -15.06 6.26
CA MET A 437 15.52 -14.29 5.63
C MET A 437 15.91 -14.87 4.28
N GLU A 438 16.01 -16.19 4.18
CA GLU A 438 16.33 -16.87 2.93
C GLU A 438 15.26 -16.61 1.87
N LYS A 439 13.97 -16.75 2.20
CA LYS A 439 12.86 -16.44 1.28
C LYS A 439 12.89 -14.99 0.78
N VAL A 440 13.12 -14.03 1.68
CA VAL A 440 13.23 -12.61 1.30
C VAL A 440 14.44 -12.38 0.38
N SER A 441 15.60 -12.99 0.69
CA SER A 441 16.79 -12.92 -0.15
C SER A 441 16.56 -13.55 -1.53
N MET A 442 15.91 -14.72 -1.59
CA MET A 442 15.57 -15.39 -2.85
C MET A 442 14.63 -14.53 -3.70
N LEU A 443 13.59 -13.93 -3.11
CA LEU A 443 12.70 -13.01 -3.80
C LEU A 443 13.46 -11.83 -4.42
N LEU A 444 14.36 -11.21 -3.66
CA LEU A 444 15.17 -10.08 -4.14
C LEU A 444 16.16 -10.50 -5.23
N ASN A 445 16.76 -11.69 -5.14
CA ASN A 445 17.61 -12.23 -6.20
C ASN A 445 16.82 -12.48 -7.50
N ARG A 446 15.64 -13.11 -7.42
CA ARG A 446 14.76 -13.30 -8.60
C ARG A 446 14.35 -11.98 -9.23
N PHE A 447 14.10 -10.95 -8.41
CA PHE A 447 13.86 -9.59 -8.89
C PHE A 447 15.07 -9.03 -9.64
N ALA A 448 16.27 -9.16 -9.08
CA ALA A 448 17.50 -8.75 -9.74
C ALA A 448 17.68 -9.40 -11.11
N ASP A 449 17.44 -10.71 -11.19
CA ASP A 449 17.52 -11.47 -12.43
C ASP A 449 16.51 -10.97 -13.46
N SER A 450 15.29 -10.63 -13.03
CA SER A 450 14.29 -10.03 -13.92
C SER A 450 14.74 -8.67 -14.46
N VAL A 451 15.33 -7.81 -13.60
CA VAL A 451 15.85 -6.50 -14.01
C VAL A 451 16.99 -6.65 -15.02
N TRP A 452 17.93 -7.58 -14.78
CA TRP A 452 19.04 -7.81 -15.70
C TRP A 452 18.61 -8.45 -17.02
N THR A 453 17.63 -9.36 -16.98
CA THR A 453 17.05 -9.97 -18.18
C THR A 453 16.38 -8.90 -19.03
N ALA A 454 15.53 -8.06 -18.42
CA ALA A 454 14.90 -6.93 -19.08
C ALA A 454 15.92 -5.95 -19.67
N SER A 455 16.96 -5.58 -18.90
CA SER A 455 18.01 -4.67 -19.36
C SER A 455 18.72 -5.19 -20.61
N LYS A 456 19.06 -6.49 -20.64
CA LYS A 456 19.69 -7.12 -21.81
C LYS A 456 18.77 -7.11 -23.02
N LEU A 457 17.48 -7.43 -22.84
CA LEU A 457 16.49 -7.44 -23.92
C LEU A 457 16.19 -6.04 -24.44
N MET A 458 16.07 -5.04 -23.56
CA MET A 458 15.93 -3.64 -23.95
C MET A 458 17.14 -3.18 -24.75
N LEU A 459 18.36 -3.52 -24.33
CA LEU A 459 19.58 -3.22 -25.08
C LEU A 459 19.60 -3.92 -26.45
N SER A 460 19.34 -5.22 -26.50
CA SER A 460 19.41 -6.00 -27.76
C SER A 460 18.34 -5.61 -28.77
N LYS A 461 17.13 -5.29 -28.33
CA LYS A 461 16.02 -4.86 -29.21
C LYS A 461 16.24 -3.44 -29.77
N ASN A 462 16.89 -2.57 -29.01
CA ASN A 462 16.90 -1.13 -29.32
C ASN A 462 18.25 -0.58 -29.82
N TYR A 463 19.36 -1.22 -29.47
CA TYR A 463 20.70 -0.78 -29.84
C TYR A 463 20.99 -1.03 -31.33
N SER A 464 21.58 -0.03 -31.99
CA SER A 464 22.23 -0.15 -33.30
C SER A 464 23.39 0.83 -33.35
N HIS A 465 24.51 0.43 -33.98
CA HIS A 465 25.69 1.28 -34.16
C HIS A 465 25.39 2.58 -34.94
N GLU A 466 24.31 2.60 -35.69
CA GLU A 466 23.88 3.75 -36.51
C GLU A 466 22.96 4.71 -35.76
N LYS A 467 22.40 4.30 -34.60
CA LYS A 467 21.46 5.13 -33.85
C LYS A 467 22.20 6.08 -32.91
N VAL A 468 21.85 7.36 -32.97
CA VAL A 468 22.29 8.36 -31.99
C VAL A 468 21.65 8.06 -30.63
N ILE A 469 22.47 7.66 -29.66
CA ILE A 469 22.02 7.41 -28.29
C ILE A 469 21.78 8.73 -27.59
N LYS A 470 20.53 8.99 -27.17
CA LYS A 470 20.17 10.22 -26.46
C LYS A 470 20.84 10.29 -25.09
N PRO A 471 21.28 11.49 -24.65
CA PRO A 471 21.74 11.71 -23.28
C PRO A 471 20.68 11.27 -22.27
N ASN A 472 21.09 10.82 -21.08
CA ASN A 472 20.21 10.40 -19.98
C ASN A 472 19.21 9.24 -20.26
N SER A 473 19.09 8.75 -21.49
CA SER A 473 18.30 7.56 -21.84
C SER A 473 18.76 6.33 -21.07
N LEU A 474 17.88 5.34 -20.86
CA LEU A 474 18.30 4.05 -20.29
C LEU A 474 19.34 3.38 -21.19
N LEU A 475 19.21 3.48 -22.51
CA LEU A 475 20.18 2.95 -23.45
C LEU A 475 21.59 3.54 -23.23
N ARG A 476 21.67 4.85 -22.94
CA ARG A 476 22.93 5.49 -22.53
C ARG A 476 23.46 4.88 -21.24
N ILE A 477 22.63 4.76 -20.20
CA ILE A 477 23.03 4.19 -18.89
C ILE A 477 23.57 2.77 -19.05
N LEU A 478 22.88 1.94 -19.84
CA LEU A 478 23.25 0.54 -20.06
C LEU A 478 24.56 0.41 -20.83
N THR A 479 24.79 1.24 -21.85
CA THR A 479 26.02 1.20 -22.66
C THR A 479 27.22 1.82 -21.97
N SER A 480 27.03 2.86 -21.15
CA SER A 480 28.10 3.50 -20.37
C SER A 480 28.44 2.75 -19.08
N GLN A 481 27.61 1.80 -18.64
CA GLN A 481 27.83 1.00 -17.43
C GLN A 481 27.94 1.83 -16.13
N GLU A 482 27.37 3.04 -16.12
CA GLU A 482 27.49 4.02 -15.02
C GLU A 482 27.03 3.50 -13.64
N TYR A 483 26.21 2.45 -13.61
CA TYR A 483 25.74 1.81 -12.39
C TYR A 483 26.80 0.93 -11.69
N PHE A 484 27.95 0.68 -12.33
CA PHE A 484 29.12 0.02 -11.70
C PHE A 484 30.11 1.01 -11.08
N ASP A 485 30.21 2.24 -11.60
CA ASP A 485 31.29 3.20 -11.26
C ASP A 485 30.91 4.21 -10.18
N LEU A 486 29.66 4.24 -9.71
CA LEU A 486 29.23 5.18 -8.68
C LEU A 486 29.76 4.74 -7.30
N PRO A 487 30.49 5.60 -6.57
CA PRO A 487 31.05 5.25 -5.27
C PRO A 487 29.92 4.79 -4.35
N GLN A 488 30.10 3.57 -3.83
CA GLN A 488 29.32 3.11 -2.70
C GLN A 488 29.52 4.16 -1.62
N SER A 489 28.44 4.69 -1.03
CA SER A 489 28.59 5.56 0.13
C SER A 489 29.07 4.69 1.30
N ASP A 490 30.37 4.44 1.32
CA ASP A 490 31.14 3.73 2.35
C ASP A 490 31.28 4.58 3.62
N THR A 491 30.37 5.53 3.85
CA THR A 491 30.40 6.38 5.04
C THR A 491 30.06 5.61 6.33
N ILE A 492 29.77 4.31 6.25
CA ILE A 492 29.51 3.45 7.42
C ILE A 492 30.56 2.31 7.57
N THR A 493 31.46 2.08 6.62
CA THR A 493 32.36 0.90 6.64
C THR A 493 33.62 1.08 7.48
N ALA A 494 34.00 2.30 7.88
CA ALA A 494 35.24 2.52 8.64
C ALA A 494 35.12 2.38 10.18
N ARG A 495 33.90 2.22 10.75
CA ARG A 495 33.68 2.10 12.21
C ARG A 495 32.90 0.88 12.69
N THR A 496 32.50 -0.02 11.78
CA THR A 496 31.48 -1.06 12.07
C THR A 496 32.01 -2.50 12.04
N ARG A 497 33.33 -2.72 12.15
CA ARG A 497 33.84 -4.11 12.17
C ARG A 497 33.32 -4.95 13.33
N ASP A 498 32.89 -4.32 14.44
CA ASP A 498 32.41 -5.05 15.64
C ASP A 498 31.10 -4.48 16.23
N SER A 499 30.33 -3.65 15.50
CA SER A 499 29.11 -3.02 16.07
C SER A 499 28.07 -2.69 15.00
N VAL A 500 26.83 -3.16 15.20
CA VAL A 500 25.66 -2.82 14.38
C VAL A 500 24.76 -1.89 15.18
N PHE A 501 24.51 -0.70 14.65
CA PHE A 501 23.58 0.26 15.25
C PHE A 501 22.17 0.00 14.74
N ILE A 502 21.28 -0.44 15.62
CA ILE A 502 19.85 -0.49 15.34
C ILE A 502 19.28 0.82 15.90
N SER A 503 18.81 1.73 15.04
CA SER A 503 18.24 2.99 15.54
C SER A 503 16.91 2.71 16.24
N TYR A 504 16.92 2.61 17.56
CA TYR A 504 15.74 2.49 18.39
C TYR A 504 15.15 3.87 18.68
N ALA A 505 13.93 4.11 18.24
CA ALA A 505 13.16 5.29 18.64
C ALA A 505 12.23 5.01 19.84
N HIS A 506 12.11 3.76 20.29
CA HIS A 506 11.22 3.38 21.40
C HIS A 506 11.79 2.23 22.24
N GLU A 507 11.84 2.42 23.56
CA GLU A 507 12.12 1.40 24.59
C GLU A 507 10.93 0.43 24.76
N ASP A 508 10.50 -0.24 23.68
CA ASP A 508 9.40 -1.22 23.76
C ASP A 508 9.95 -2.62 24.06
N GLU A 509 9.78 -3.09 25.31
CA GLU A 509 10.20 -4.42 25.76
C GLU A 509 9.58 -5.57 24.92
N ALA A 510 8.36 -5.38 24.39
CA ALA A 510 7.72 -6.38 23.54
C ALA A 510 8.46 -6.53 22.20
N TYR A 511 8.89 -5.40 21.63
CA TYR A 511 9.70 -5.39 20.41
C TYR A 511 11.09 -6.01 20.62
N ILE A 512 11.71 -5.77 21.78
CA ILE A 512 12.97 -6.44 22.18
C ILE A 512 12.77 -7.95 22.34
N ALA A 513 11.62 -8.39 22.85
CA ALA A 513 11.31 -9.82 22.93
C ALA A 513 11.15 -10.46 21.55
N GLU A 514 10.50 -9.78 20.60
CA GLU A 514 10.38 -10.21 19.19
C GLU A 514 11.75 -10.28 18.48
N LEU A 515 12.70 -9.44 18.88
CA LEU A 515 14.07 -9.42 18.33
C LEU A 515 14.91 -10.64 18.73
N LYS A 516 14.73 -11.19 19.93
CA LYS A 516 15.64 -12.21 20.49
C LYS A 516 15.93 -13.41 19.58
N PRO A 517 14.94 -14.04 18.91
CA PRO A 517 15.21 -15.15 18.01
C PRO A 517 16.09 -14.74 16.82
N PHE A 518 15.85 -13.55 16.28
CA PHE A 518 16.60 -13.00 15.16
C PHE A 518 18.04 -12.61 15.55
N LEU A 519 18.21 -12.00 16.72
CA LEU A 519 19.54 -11.67 17.26
C LEU A 519 20.38 -12.92 17.52
N ARG A 520 19.78 -14.02 18.00
CA ARG A 520 20.48 -15.29 18.21
C ARG A 520 21.02 -15.91 16.92
N VAL A 521 20.30 -15.75 15.81
CA VAL A 521 20.78 -16.19 14.50
C VAL A 521 22.01 -15.39 14.10
N LEU A 522 21.96 -14.07 14.28
CA LEU A 522 23.07 -13.18 13.95
C LEU A 522 24.30 -13.42 14.83
N GLU A 523 24.09 -13.72 16.11
CA GLU A 523 25.13 -14.16 17.04
C GLU A 523 25.74 -15.50 16.60
N ARG A 524 24.91 -16.50 16.26
CA ARG A 524 25.34 -17.86 15.89
C ARG A 524 26.12 -17.89 14.58
N ASP A 525 25.59 -17.27 13.53
CA ASP A 525 26.08 -17.47 12.17
C ASP A 525 27.05 -16.38 11.72
N TYR A 526 27.03 -15.21 12.38
CA TYR A 526 27.78 -14.04 11.95
C TYR A 526 28.59 -13.36 13.06
N ASN A 527 28.64 -13.95 14.26
CA ASN A 527 29.48 -13.53 15.39
C ASN A 527 29.26 -12.06 15.81
N ILE A 528 28.02 -11.56 15.72
CA ILE A 528 27.67 -10.19 16.14
C ILE A 528 27.22 -10.20 17.59
N SER A 529 28.03 -9.64 18.49
CA SER A 529 27.79 -9.67 19.93
C SER A 529 27.43 -8.31 20.57
N TYR A 530 27.40 -7.21 19.80
CA TYR A 530 27.12 -5.86 20.31
C TYR A 530 25.96 -5.18 19.59
N TRP A 531 24.88 -4.95 20.35
CA TRP A 531 23.64 -4.32 19.93
C TRP A 531 23.44 -3.03 20.77
N TYR A 532 23.30 -1.88 20.12
CA TYR A 532 22.96 -0.60 20.77
C TYR A 532 21.61 -0.12 20.30
#